data_AF-A0AAN8WNX9-F1
#
_entry.id   AF-A0AAN8WNX9-F1
#
_cell.length_a   1.000
_cell.length_b   1.000
_cell.length_c   1.000
_cell.angle_alpha   90.00
_cell.angle_beta   90.00
_cell.angle_gamma   90.00
#
_symmetry.space_group_name_H-M   'P 1'
#
loop_
_entity.id
_entity.type
_entity.pdbx_description
1 polymer ?
#
loop_
_entity_poly.entity_id
_entity_poly.type
_entity_poly.pdbx_seq_one_letter_code
_entity_poly.pdbx_strand_id
1 'polypeptide(L)'
;MTCEDSHSFVVTDDKKAAVQHSSLQHSNQDQSFINAKGKPVSGRWWKPEKKRFTSIIKDQGLRSSWAAKMERKRELKDQLAMKRSLVEEKKRKKIELVERQKLNIIRREENAKKAEIVQVIKDSRKIKKMKRKQLRYIETRDTSLLKKA
;
A
#
# COMPACT_ATOMS: atom_id res chain seq x y z
N MET A 1 -10.60 26.82 -16.43
CA MET A 1 -9.86 26.75 -15.15
C MET A 1 -10.85 27.04 -14.06
N THR A 2 -11.53 26.00 -13.58
CA THR A 2 -12.54 26.09 -12.52
C THR A 2 -11.94 25.40 -11.29
N CYS A 3 -11.47 26.23 -10.37
CA CYS A 3 -11.00 25.83 -9.07
C CYS A 3 -12.24 25.69 -8.19
N GLU A 4 -12.65 24.46 -7.88
CA GLU A 4 -13.76 24.21 -6.96
C GLU A 4 -13.23 23.62 -5.66
N ASP A 5 -13.33 24.44 -4.63
CA ASP A 5 -13.79 24.14 -3.28
C ASP A 5 -13.09 23.02 -2.51
N SER A 6 -11.92 23.41 -2.00
CA SER A 6 -11.43 22.99 -0.69
C SER A 6 -12.51 23.19 0.38
N HIS A 7 -13.24 22.12 0.70
CA HIS A 7 -14.06 22.04 1.89
C HIS A 7 -13.15 22.01 3.13
N SER A 8 -12.91 23.19 3.71
CA SER A 8 -12.33 23.35 5.03
C SER A 8 -13.27 22.72 6.06
N PHE A 9 -12.85 21.62 6.67
CA PHE A 9 -13.51 21.03 7.84
C PHE A 9 -13.32 21.99 9.03
N VAL A 10 -14.35 22.80 9.31
CA VAL A 10 -14.40 23.67 10.47
C VAL A 10 -14.73 22.81 11.69
N VAL A 11 -13.76 22.66 12.59
CA VAL A 11 -14.00 22.14 13.94
C VAL A 11 -14.77 23.21 14.69
N THR A 12 -16.04 22.96 14.99
CA THR A 12 -16.81 23.80 15.90
C THR A 12 -16.44 23.44 17.34
N ASP A 13 -15.77 24.38 18.01
CA ASP A 13 -15.53 24.34 19.45
C ASP A 13 -16.85 24.50 20.20
N ASP A 14 -17.36 23.41 20.75
CA ASP A 14 -18.51 23.45 21.64
C ASP A 14 -18.13 24.10 22.97
N LYS A 15 -18.68 25.29 23.16
CA LYS A 15 -18.63 26.10 24.37
C LYS A 15 -19.19 25.29 25.54
N LYS A 16 -18.33 24.97 26.51
CA LYS A 16 -18.73 24.47 27.84
C LYS A 16 -19.70 25.45 28.50
N ALA A 17 -20.98 25.11 28.53
CA ALA A 17 -21.95 25.73 29.41
C ALA A 17 -21.60 25.36 30.86
N ALA A 18 -21.18 26.35 31.64
CA ALA A 18 -20.97 26.24 33.07
C ALA A 18 -22.33 26.15 33.78
N VAL A 19 -22.77 24.94 34.08
CA VAL A 19 -23.87 24.70 35.02
C VAL A 19 -23.30 24.79 36.43
N GLN A 20 -23.68 25.83 37.17
CA GLN A 20 -23.44 25.93 38.60
C GLN A 20 -24.32 24.89 39.31
N HIS A 21 -23.73 23.76 39.70
CA HIS A 21 -24.35 22.86 40.66
C HIS A 21 -24.01 23.35 42.06
N SER A 22 -25.00 23.99 42.69
CA SER A 22 -25.01 24.30 44.11
C SER A 22 -24.78 23.03 44.93
N SER A 23 -23.72 23.03 45.73
CA SER A 23 -23.34 21.96 46.63
C SER A 23 -24.36 21.79 47.76
N LEU A 24 -25.26 20.83 47.63
CA LEU A 24 -25.96 20.25 48.78
C LEU A 24 -25.12 19.06 49.26
N GLN A 25 -24.29 19.35 50.27
CA GLN A 25 -23.52 18.34 51.01
C GLN A 25 -24.49 17.40 51.73
N HIS A 26 -24.81 16.28 51.10
CA HIS A 26 -25.30 15.11 51.80
C HIS A 26 -24.06 14.30 52.18
N SER A 27 -23.66 14.40 53.46
CA SER A 27 -22.68 13.51 54.06
C SER A 27 -23.26 12.10 54.11
N ASN A 28 -23.14 11.36 53.00
CA ASN A 28 -23.16 9.91 53.09
C ASN A 28 -21.91 9.53 53.85
N GLN A 29 -22.07 9.31 55.15
CA GLN A 29 -21.15 8.50 55.91
C GLN A 29 -21.19 7.10 55.29
N ASP A 30 -20.40 6.92 54.24
CA ASP A 30 -19.92 5.61 53.85
C ASP A 30 -19.09 5.13 55.03
N GLN A 31 -19.76 4.48 55.99
CA GLN A 31 -19.11 3.54 56.88
C GLN A 31 -18.47 2.50 55.96
N SER A 32 -17.25 2.79 55.54
CA SER A 32 -16.32 1.79 55.06
C SER A 32 -16.19 0.82 56.22
N PHE A 33 -17.00 -0.24 56.17
CA PHE A 33 -16.87 -1.39 57.03
C PHE A 33 -15.43 -1.83 56.85
N ILE A 34 -14.60 -1.44 57.81
CA ILE A 34 -13.17 -1.69 57.82
C ILE A 34 -13.06 -3.20 57.62
N ASN A 35 -12.58 -3.60 56.44
CA ASN A 35 -12.22 -4.99 56.19
C ASN A 35 -11.38 -5.40 57.40
N ALA A 36 -11.89 -6.32 58.23
CA ALA A 36 -11.32 -6.72 59.53
C ALA A 36 -10.03 -7.54 59.35
N LYS A 37 -9.20 -7.18 58.38
CA LYS A 37 -7.94 -7.80 58.03
C LYS A 37 -6.86 -6.79 58.39
N GLY A 38 -5.96 -7.19 59.29
CA GLY A 38 -4.81 -6.38 59.65
C GLY A 38 -3.89 -6.08 58.46
N LYS A 39 -3.04 -5.07 58.60
CA LYS A 39 -2.00 -4.75 57.62
C LYS A 39 -0.99 -5.90 57.56
N PRO A 40 -0.61 -6.41 56.38
CA PRO A 40 0.42 -7.45 56.28
C PRO A 40 1.78 -6.88 56.70
N VAL A 41 2.56 -7.68 57.43
CA VAL A 41 3.87 -7.26 57.98
C VAL A 41 4.83 -6.81 56.87
N SER A 42 4.76 -7.40 55.68
CA SER A 42 5.61 -7.08 54.53
C SER A 42 5.09 -5.94 53.64
N GLY A 43 3.94 -5.34 53.95
CA GLY A 43 3.28 -4.32 53.13
C GLY A 43 2.76 -4.79 51.76
N ARG A 44 3.17 -5.98 51.30
CA ARG A 44 2.80 -6.55 50.00
C ARG A 44 1.84 -7.72 50.18
N TRP A 45 0.65 -7.56 49.61
CA TRP A 45 -0.39 -8.56 49.68
C TRP A 45 -0.22 -9.58 48.54
N TRP A 46 0.13 -10.83 48.88
CA TRP A 46 0.51 -11.86 47.90
C TRP A 46 -0.67 -12.54 47.19
N LYS A 47 -1.92 -12.27 47.58
CA LYS A 47 -3.16 -12.83 46.99
C LYS A 47 -4.18 -11.74 46.66
N PRO A 48 -4.51 -11.41 45.41
CA PRO A 48 -5.48 -10.34 45.14
C PRO A 48 -6.81 -10.57 45.88
N GLU A 49 -7.48 -9.48 46.28
CA GLU A 49 -8.77 -9.57 46.95
C GLU A 49 -9.76 -10.34 46.06
N LYS A 50 -10.36 -11.40 46.62
CA LYS A 50 -11.36 -12.19 45.92
C LYS A 50 -12.61 -11.34 45.72
N LYS A 51 -12.79 -10.80 44.51
CA LYS A 51 -14.03 -10.13 44.14
C LYS A 51 -15.17 -11.14 44.04
N ARG A 52 -16.37 -10.77 44.50
CA ARG A 52 -17.57 -11.61 44.34
C ARG A 52 -17.88 -11.76 42.85
N PHE A 53 -18.39 -12.90 42.41
CA PHE A 53 -18.78 -13.13 41.02
C PHE A 53 -19.80 -12.10 40.50
N THR A 54 -20.60 -11.50 41.39
CA THR A 54 -21.54 -10.41 41.10
C THR A 54 -20.88 -9.08 40.71
N SER A 55 -19.58 -8.91 40.99
CA SER A 55 -18.82 -7.72 40.57
C SER A 55 -18.37 -7.78 39.11
N ILE A 56 -18.50 -8.94 38.47
CA ILE A 56 -18.34 -9.08 37.02
C ILE A 56 -19.60 -8.48 36.42
N ILE A 57 -19.47 -7.28 35.82
CA ILE A 57 -20.53 -6.66 35.05
C ILE A 57 -20.93 -7.66 33.96
N LYS A 58 -22.15 -8.18 34.05
CA LYS A 58 -22.72 -9.05 33.03
C LYS A 58 -23.09 -8.15 31.86
N ASP A 59 -22.12 -7.86 31.00
CA ASP A 59 -22.42 -7.18 29.75
C ASP A 59 -23.42 -8.04 28.96
N GLN A 60 -24.51 -7.43 28.51
CA GLN A 60 -25.41 -8.04 27.54
C GLN A 60 -24.62 -8.02 26.23
N GLY A 61 -23.72 -9.01 26.05
CA GLY A 61 -22.68 -8.95 25.03
C GLY A 61 -23.23 -8.48 23.69
N LEU A 62 -22.51 -7.63 22.98
CA LEU A 62 -22.97 -6.92 21.77
C LEU A 62 -23.64 -7.86 20.73
N ARG A 63 -24.92 -8.16 20.93
CA ARG A 63 -25.71 -9.01 20.05
C ARG A 63 -26.24 -8.11 18.94
N SER A 64 -25.48 -8.03 17.85
CA SER A 64 -25.98 -7.39 16.64
C SER A 64 -27.15 -8.21 16.06
N SER A 65 -28.18 -7.52 15.57
CA SER A 65 -29.30 -8.14 14.87
C SER A 65 -28.82 -8.91 13.62
N TRP A 66 -29.63 -9.86 13.14
CA TRP A 66 -29.31 -10.62 11.92
C TRP A 66 -29.12 -9.70 10.71
N ALA A 67 -29.98 -8.69 10.55
CA ALA A 67 -29.87 -7.69 9.50
C ALA A 67 -28.50 -6.97 9.52
N ALA A 68 -28.04 -6.54 10.69
CA ALA A 68 -26.73 -5.90 10.85
C ALA A 68 -25.55 -6.84 10.50
N LYS A 69 -25.70 -8.15 10.73
CA LYS A 69 -24.70 -9.14 10.30
C LYS A 69 -24.68 -9.32 8.79
N MET A 70 -25.85 -9.33 8.16
CA MET A 70 -25.98 -9.46 6.71
C MET A 70 -25.42 -8.23 5.98
N GLU A 71 -25.69 -7.02 6.49
CA GLU A 71 -25.13 -5.80 5.92
C GLU A 71 -23.60 -5.79 6.01
N ARG A 72 -23.03 -6.09 7.18
CA ARG A 72 -21.57 -6.21 7.33
C ARG A 72 -20.97 -7.24 6.37
N LYS A 73 -21.66 -8.37 6.15
CA LYS A 73 -21.20 -9.39 5.21
C LYS A 73 -21.21 -8.90 3.76
N ARG A 74 -22.22 -8.09 3.40
CA ARG A 74 -22.32 -7.43 2.09
C ARG A 74 -21.17 -6.44 1.89
N GLU A 75 -20.97 -5.53 2.84
CA GLU A 75 -19.88 -4.56 2.82
C GLU A 75 -18.51 -5.23 2.67
N LEU A 76 -18.25 -6.30 3.43
CA LEU A 76 -16.99 -7.04 3.32
C LEU A 76 -16.82 -7.70 1.95
N LYS A 77 -17.90 -8.21 1.35
CA LYS A 77 -17.87 -8.79 0.01
C LYS A 77 -17.54 -7.74 -1.04
N ASP A 78 -18.15 -6.55 -0.94
CA ASP A 78 -17.94 -5.45 -1.86
C ASP A 78 -16.51 -4.89 -1.73
N GLN A 79 -16.02 -4.70 -0.51
CA GLN A 79 -14.62 -4.32 -0.25
C GLN A 79 -13.63 -5.34 -0.81
N LEU A 80 -13.92 -6.64 -0.68
CA LEU A 80 -13.05 -7.68 -1.23
C LEU A 80 -13.05 -7.69 -2.75
N ALA A 81 -14.20 -7.46 -3.39
CA ALA A 81 -14.31 -7.33 -4.84
C ALA A 81 -13.48 -6.14 -5.35
N MET A 82 -13.60 -4.98 -4.68
CA MET A 82 -12.80 -3.79 -5.00
C MET A 82 -11.29 -4.01 -4.80
N LYS A 83 -10.89 -4.70 -3.73
CA LYS A 83 -9.47 -5.05 -3.53
C LYS A 83 -8.96 -5.99 -4.63
N ARG A 84 -9.77 -6.96 -5.06
CA ARG A 84 -9.41 -7.88 -6.14
C ARG A 84 -9.21 -7.17 -7.47
N SER A 85 -10.13 -6.28 -7.86
CA SER A 85 -10.00 -5.52 -9.12
C SER A 85 -8.72 -4.68 -9.15
N LEU A 86 -8.39 -3.97 -8.06
CA LEU A 86 -7.16 -3.18 -7.96
C LEU A 86 -5.89 -4.04 -8.09
N VAL A 87 -5.88 -5.24 -7.49
CA VAL A 87 -4.75 -6.17 -7.60
C VAL A 87 -4.62 -6.70 -9.02
N GLU A 88 -5.74 -7.04 -9.67
CA GLU A 88 -5.76 -7.52 -11.05
C GLU A 88 -5.27 -6.44 -12.02
N GLU A 89 -5.69 -5.19 -11.88
CA GLU A 89 -5.19 -4.08 -12.69
C GLU A 89 -3.68 -3.88 -12.54
N LYS A 90 -3.16 -3.93 -11.30
CA LYS A 90 -1.71 -3.84 -11.04
C LYS A 90 -0.95 -5.00 -11.70
N LYS A 91 -1.50 -6.22 -11.64
CA LYS A 91 -0.90 -7.40 -12.29
C LYS A 91 -0.91 -7.25 -13.81
N ARG A 92 -2.02 -6.82 -14.41
CA ARG A 92 -2.13 -6.57 -15.86
C ARG A 92 -1.10 -5.56 -16.35
N LYS A 93 -0.97 -4.42 -15.66
CA LYS A 93 0.04 -3.39 -15.98
C LYS A 93 1.48 -3.93 -15.90
N LYS A 94 1.77 -4.79 -14.92
CA LYS A 94 3.10 -5.41 -14.78
C LYS A 94 3.39 -6.39 -15.92
N ILE A 95 2.41 -7.22 -16.29
CA ILE A 95 2.53 -8.17 -17.40
C ILE A 95 2.76 -7.42 -18.72
N GLU A 96 1.97 -6.39 -19.00
CA GLU A 96 2.09 -5.57 -20.21
C GLU A 96 3.47 -4.90 -20.32
N LEU A 97 4.01 -4.39 -19.21
CA LEU A 97 5.35 -3.80 -19.20
C LEU A 97 6.44 -4.83 -19.50
N VAL A 98 6.32 -6.05 -18.96
CA VAL A 98 7.25 -7.15 -19.23
C VAL A 98 7.16 -7.60 -20.68
N GLU A 99 5.95 -7.73 -21.23
CA GLU A 99 5.72 -8.08 -22.63
C GLU A 99 6.31 -7.02 -23.56
N ARG A 100 6.07 -5.74 -23.28
CA ARG A 100 6.66 -4.62 -24.02
C ARG A 100 8.19 -4.67 -23.99
N GLN A 101 8.79 -4.96 -22.83
CA GLN A 101 10.24 -5.10 -22.70
C GLN A 101 10.76 -6.27 -23.55
N LYS A 102 10.12 -7.43 -23.47
CA LYS A 102 10.47 -8.60 -24.30
C LYS A 102 10.41 -8.27 -25.79
N LEU A 103 9.33 -7.63 -26.26
CA LEU A 103 9.20 -7.20 -27.65
C LEU A 103 10.28 -6.20 -28.06
N ASN A 104 10.64 -5.26 -27.18
CA ASN A 104 11.70 -4.30 -27.46
C ASN A 104 13.09 -4.95 -27.52
N ILE A 105 13.34 -5.96 -26.69
CA ILE A 105 14.58 -6.74 -26.74
C ILE A 105 14.66 -7.49 -28.06
N ILE A 106 13.59 -8.21 -28.45
CA ILE A 106 13.52 -8.93 -29.73
C ILE A 106 13.73 -7.98 -30.90
N ARG A 107 13.06 -6.82 -30.92
CA ARG A 107 13.26 -5.80 -31.95
C ARG A 107 14.70 -5.28 -32.00
N ARG A 108 15.35 -5.11 -30.85
CA ARG A 108 16.75 -4.66 -30.78
C ARG A 108 17.69 -5.73 -31.35
N GLU A 109 17.46 -6.99 -31.03
CA GLU A 109 18.21 -8.13 -31.58
C GLU A 109 18.01 -8.26 -33.09
N GLU A 110 16.79 -8.14 -33.58
CA GLU A 110 16.49 -8.12 -35.01
C GLU A 110 17.13 -6.94 -35.72
N ASN A 111 17.08 -5.74 -35.12
CA ASN A 111 17.73 -4.56 -35.67
C ASN A 111 19.26 -4.70 -35.66
N ALA A 112 19.84 -5.35 -34.64
CA ALA A 112 21.26 -5.67 -34.60
C ALA A 112 21.63 -6.63 -35.74
N LYS A 113 20.87 -7.71 -35.94
CA LYS A 113 21.06 -8.64 -37.07
C LYS A 113 20.93 -7.94 -38.42
N LYS A 114 19.96 -7.04 -38.58
CA LYS A 114 19.79 -6.24 -39.81
C LYS A 114 20.92 -5.23 -40.02
N ALA A 115 21.40 -4.60 -38.96
CA ALA A 115 22.54 -3.69 -39.01
C ALA A 115 23.86 -4.41 -39.31
N GLU A 116 23.97 -5.69 -38.92
CA GLU A 116 25.09 -6.56 -39.28
C GLU A 116 25.12 -6.88 -40.78
N ILE A 117 23.98 -6.80 -41.49
CA ILE A 117 23.94 -6.94 -42.95
C ILE A 117 24.64 -5.74 -43.58
N VAL A 118 25.94 -5.88 -43.80
CA VAL A 118 26.80 -4.88 -44.43
C VAL A 118 26.98 -5.19 -45.92
N GLN A 119 27.03 -4.13 -46.74
CA GLN A 119 27.42 -4.27 -48.15
C GLN A 119 28.95 -4.28 -48.26
N VAL A 120 29.51 -5.43 -48.62
CA VAL A 120 30.96 -5.56 -48.84
C VAL A 120 31.37 -4.81 -50.11
N ILE A 121 32.21 -3.79 -49.96
CA ILE A 121 32.78 -3.02 -51.09
C ILE A 121 34.02 -3.77 -51.60
N LYS A 122 33.84 -4.56 -52.66
CA LYS A 122 34.93 -5.36 -53.26
C LYS A 122 35.93 -4.51 -54.06
N ASP A 123 35.47 -3.44 -54.72
CA ASP A 123 36.28 -2.65 -55.63
C ASP A 123 36.86 -1.40 -54.97
N SER A 124 38.19 -1.28 -54.94
CA SER A 124 38.90 -0.10 -54.40
C SER A 124 38.61 1.20 -55.18
N ARG A 125 38.28 1.08 -56.46
CA ARG A 125 37.89 2.23 -57.31
C ARG A 125 36.60 2.89 -56.82
N LYS A 126 35.68 2.15 -56.19
CA LYS A 126 34.44 2.72 -55.63
C LYS A 126 34.74 3.66 -54.46
N ILE A 127 35.58 3.22 -53.52
CA ILE A 127 35.99 4.03 -52.35
C ILE A 127 36.63 5.35 -52.82
N LYS A 128 37.52 5.28 -53.81
CA LYS A 128 38.18 6.47 -54.37
C LYS A 128 37.23 7.46 -55.06
N LYS A 129 36.08 7.00 -55.55
CA LYS A 129 35.06 7.85 -56.20
C LYS A 129 34.01 8.41 -55.24
N MET A 130 33.95 7.92 -54.00
CA MET A 130 32.93 8.32 -53.04
C MET A 130 33.21 9.70 -52.42
N LYS A 131 32.15 10.39 -52.01
CA LYS A 131 32.25 11.71 -51.37
C LYS A 131 32.81 11.56 -49.95
N ARG A 132 33.59 12.55 -49.48
CA ARG A 132 34.18 12.57 -48.12
C ARG A 132 33.19 12.27 -46.99
N LYS A 133 31.93 12.67 -47.10
CA LYS A 133 30.89 12.37 -46.10
C LYS A 133 30.52 10.88 -46.07
N GLN A 134 30.47 10.21 -47.22
CA GLN A 134 30.10 8.79 -47.32
C GLN A 134 31.20 7.88 -46.77
N LEU A 135 32.47 8.27 -46.97
CA LEU A 135 33.62 7.54 -46.42
C LEU A 135 33.60 7.43 -44.89
N ARG A 136 32.92 8.35 -44.18
CA ARG A 136 32.79 8.33 -42.71
C ARG A 136 31.90 7.20 -42.19
N TYR A 137 31.01 6.67 -43.04
CA TYR A 137 30.10 5.58 -42.68
C TYR A 137 30.66 4.20 -43.04
N ILE A 138 31.81 4.13 -43.72
CA ILE A 138 32.46 2.87 -44.08
C ILE A 138 33.31 2.43 -42.89
N GLU A 139 33.06 1.22 -42.40
CA GLU A 139 33.90 0.57 -41.40
C GLU A 139 34.78 -0.49 -42.06
N THR A 140 36.07 -0.51 -41.75
CA THR A 140 36.98 -1.56 -42.22
C THR A 140 36.86 -2.75 -41.27
N ARG A 141 36.33 -3.88 -41.74
CA ARG A 141 36.15 -5.12 -40.98
C ARG A 141 36.77 -6.29 -41.76
N ASP A 142 37.48 -7.18 -41.08
CA ASP A 142 38.04 -8.39 -41.71
C ASP A 142 36.92 -9.40 -42.01
N THR A 143 36.64 -9.62 -43.29
CA THR A 143 35.62 -10.58 -43.76
C THR A 143 36.24 -11.91 -44.22
N SER A 144 37.50 -12.20 -43.90
CA SER A 144 38.22 -13.40 -44.36
C SER A 144 37.55 -14.70 -43.87
N LEU A 145 36.92 -14.67 -42.69
CA LEU A 145 36.19 -15.80 -42.10
C LEU A 145 34.84 -16.09 -42.78
N LEU A 146 34.25 -15.12 -43.48
CA LEU A 146 32.99 -15.28 -44.21
C LEU A 146 33.17 -15.97 -45.56
N LYS A 147 34.41 -16.10 -46.05
CA LYS A 147 34.78 -16.89 -47.22
C LYS A 147 35.11 -18.34 -46.81
N LYS A 148 34.17 -19.02 -46.16
CA LYS A 148 34.21 -20.49 -46.09
C LYS A 148 33.14 -21.01 -47.03
N ALA A 149 33.57 -21.37 -48.23
CA ALA A 149 32.90 -22.27 -49.15
C ALA A 149 33.82 -23.49 -49.30
#